data_AF-A0A5C8CH44-F1
#
_entry.id   AF-A0A5C8CH44-F1
#
_cell.length_a   1.000
_cell.length_b   1.000
_cell.length_c   1.000
_cell.angle_alpha   90.00
_cell.angle_beta   90.00
_cell.angle_gamma   90.00
#
_symmetry.space_group_name_H-M   'P 1'
#
loop_
_entity.id
_entity.type
_entity.pdbx_description
1 polymer ?
#
loop_
_entity_poly.entity_id
_entity_poly.type
_entity_poly.pdbx_seq_one_letter_code
_entity_poly.pdbx_strand_id
1 'polypeptide(L)'
;MKIKIYIVTYKKNEVLNKNLESLYSGAKYFNDFDVTVIANHPDIIIHEENMRDNLKVILNTTRMPNSWGYLSRDWNFCILDAFKTWKNEDNIDWIILAQNDVVWLDGWDDFVRNNKDYDFISQPSGDQAMILNINTIRKVGFFDERFTSIHCQEFDYFIRAIKNLGIRCSINDDHWNVKPFNSIGNVIINSNHSGDNINNQLPSINLCHNKYKIQGDKLDLSLLSKVKPLFKEINWYPFFWYGYDNEHIKNTFLDEYYNSEYNKLNDYSDNYSISILHDINYKIDKIIESISWWIPIRKCRDNFRNKFKMQEEKRREEKRREEKRIPNI
;
A
#
# COMPACT_ATOMS: atom_id res chain seq x y z
N MET A 1 10.45 -26.93 2.05
CA MET A 1 9.86 -25.57 1.92
C MET A 1 9.60 -25.09 3.33
N LYS A 2 9.75 -23.81 3.64
CA LYS A 2 9.50 -23.27 4.98
C LYS A 2 8.26 -22.37 4.96
N ILE A 3 7.18 -22.84 5.57
CA ILE A 3 5.94 -22.08 5.71
C ILE A 3 5.78 -21.64 7.17
N LYS A 4 5.41 -20.39 7.41
CA LYS A 4 4.88 -19.97 8.71
C LYS A 4 3.40 -19.65 8.61
N ILE A 5 2.59 -20.27 9.45
CA ILE A 5 1.14 -20.05 9.51
C ILE A 5 0.84 -19.25 10.75
N TYR A 6 0.05 -18.20 10.59
CA TYR A 6 -0.43 -17.37 11.68
C TYR A 6 -1.94 -17.40 11.72
N ILE A 7 -2.49 -17.76 12.87
CA ILE A 7 -3.94 -17.81 13.10
C ILE A 7 -4.29 -16.75 14.16
N VAL A 8 -5.08 -15.74 13.78
CA VAL A 8 -5.60 -14.76 14.75
C VAL A 8 -6.91 -15.25 15.33
N THR A 9 -7.10 -15.09 16.64
CA THR A 9 -8.31 -15.57 17.33
C THR A 9 -8.76 -14.62 18.44
N TYR A 10 -10.07 -14.59 18.71
CA TYR A 10 -10.67 -13.83 19.82
C TYR A 10 -11.88 -14.59 20.38
N LYS A 11 -11.79 -15.05 21.64
CA LYS A 11 -12.88 -15.69 22.43
C LYS A 11 -13.66 -16.83 21.76
N LYS A 12 -13.06 -17.57 20.83
CA LYS A 12 -13.74 -18.61 20.03
C LYS A 12 -12.93 -19.91 20.02
N ASN A 13 -12.79 -20.52 21.20
CA ASN A 13 -11.95 -21.70 21.41
C ASN A 13 -12.40 -22.89 20.56
N GLU A 14 -13.71 -23.20 20.49
CA GLU A 14 -14.21 -24.30 19.65
C GLU A 14 -13.90 -24.11 18.16
N VAL A 15 -14.10 -22.89 17.66
CA VAL A 15 -13.83 -22.56 16.25
C VAL A 15 -12.34 -22.67 15.94
N LEU A 16 -11.50 -22.18 16.86
CA LEU A 16 -10.05 -22.31 16.73
C LEU A 16 -9.58 -23.76 16.76
N ASN A 17 -10.14 -24.60 17.64
CA ASN A 17 -9.75 -26.00 17.72
C ASN A 17 -10.15 -26.76 16.46
N LYS A 18 -11.33 -26.49 15.89
CA LYS A 18 -11.72 -27.03 14.58
C LYS A 18 -10.78 -26.57 13.45
N ASN A 19 -10.33 -25.32 13.49
CA ASN A 19 -9.34 -24.79 12.56
C ASN A 19 -8.03 -25.55 12.65
N LEU A 20 -7.46 -25.70 13.85
CA LEU A 20 -6.22 -26.43 14.08
C LEU A 20 -6.35 -27.91 13.67
N GLU A 21 -7.45 -28.56 14.04
CA GLU A 21 -7.71 -29.95 13.67
C GLU A 21 -7.67 -30.12 12.15
N SER A 22 -8.44 -29.31 11.41
CA SER A 22 -8.48 -29.37 9.94
C SER A 22 -7.16 -28.95 9.29
N LEU A 23 -6.43 -27.99 9.86
CA LEU A 23 -5.10 -27.58 9.39
C LEU A 23 -4.15 -28.76 9.38
N TYR A 24 -4.06 -29.46 10.51
CA TYR A 24 -3.17 -30.61 10.63
C TYR A 24 -3.67 -31.80 9.83
N SER A 25 -4.96 -32.14 9.89
CA SER A 25 -5.48 -33.30 9.16
C SER A 25 -5.40 -33.13 7.64
N GLY A 26 -5.52 -31.89 7.14
CA GLY A 26 -5.46 -31.56 5.73
C GLY A 26 -4.04 -31.41 5.17
N ALA A 27 -2.99 -31.43 6.01
CA ALA A 27 -1.61 -31.26 5.55
C ALA A 27 -0.99 -32.58 5.08
N LYS A 28 -0.19 -32.54 4.00
CA LYS A 28 0.58 -33.71 3.52
C LYS A 28 2.04 -33.71 4.00
N TYR A 29 2.62 -32.56 4.32
CA TYR A 29 4.02 -32.41 4.73
C TYR A 29 4.13 -31.66 6.07
N PHE A 30 3.92 -32.39 7.16
CA PHE A 30 3.90 -31.88 8.54
C PHE A 30 5.18 -31.14 8.99
N ASN A 31 6.34 -31.51 8.46
CA ASN A 31 7.63 -30.98 8.93
C ASN A 31 8.05 -29.66 8.26
N ASP A 32 7.23 -29.12 7.37
CA ASP A 32 7.58 -27.98 6.54
C ASP A 32 6.88 -26.68 6.96
N PHE A 33 6.06 -26.72 8.01
CA PHE A 33 5.37 -25.55 8.51
C PHE A 33 5.40 -25.43 10.03
N ASP A 34 5.44 -24.18 10.50
CA ASP A 34 5.22 -23.82 11.90
C ASP A 34 3.89 -23.07 12.02
N VAL A 35 3.18 -23.27 13.13
CA VAL A 35 1.90 -22.61 13.42
C VAL A 35 2.05 -21.69 14.63
N THR A 36 1.63 -20.45 14.49
CA THR A 36 1.54 -19.49 15.58
C THR A 36 0.12 -18.96 15.71
N VAL A 37 -0.50 -19.19 16.85
CA VAL A 37 -1.80 -18.59 17.19
C VAL A 37 -1.56 -17.25 17.89
N ILE A 38 -2.09 -16.17 17.31
CA ILE A 38 -2.13 -14.85 17.94
C ILE A 38 -3.46 -14.71 18.69
N ALA A 39 -3.40 -14.90 20.00
CA ALA A 39 -4.56 -14.80 20.88
C ALA A 39 -4.82 -13.34 21.25
N ASN A 40 -5.83 -12.75 20.63
CA ASN A 40 -6.26 -11.37 20.86
C ASN A 40 -7.15 -11.19 22.10
N HIS A 41 -7.26 -12.24 22.92
CA HIS A 41 -7.98 -12.24 24.17
C HIS A 41 -7.32 -13.24 25.14
N PRO A 42 -7.26 -12.97 26.46
CA PRO A 42 -6.66 -13.86 27.46
C PRO A 42 -7.39 -15.20 27.66
N ASP A 43 -8.68 -15.26 27.36
CA ASP A 43 -9.43 -16.50 27.28
C ASP A 43 -9.11 -17.20 25.95
N ILE A 44 -8.18 -18.15 26.04
CA ILE A 44 -7.69 -18.98 24.95
C ILE A 44 -7.48 -20.41 25.47
N ILE A 45 -8.07 -21.38 24.78
CA ILE A 45 -7.95 -22.80 25.10
C ILE A 45 -7.66 -23.56 23.82
N ILE A 46 -6.53 -24.27 23.79
CA ILE A 46 -6.20 -25.27 22.77
C ILE A 46 -6.43 -26.65 23.40
N HIS A 47 -7.19 -27.50 22.74
CA HIS A 47 -7.43 -28.86 23.20
C HIS A 47 -6.17 -29.71 23.07
N GLU A 48 -6.00 -30.69 23.95
CA GLU A 48 -4.79 -31.53 24.00
C GLU A 48 -4.52 -32.24 22.66
N GLU A 49 -5.57 -32.68 21.96
CA GLU A 49 -5.48 -33.32 20.65
C GLU A 49 -4.94 -32.42 19.54
N ASN A 50 -4.93 -31.10 19.73
CA ASN A 50 -4.42 -30.11 18.78
C ASN A 50 -3.01 -29.60 19.16
N MET A 51 -2.49 -29.96 20.33
CA MET A 51 -1.15 -29.57 20.74
C MET A 51 -0.10 -30.29 19.89
N ARG A 52 0.87 -29.53 19.35
CA ARG A 52 1.95 -30.03 18.50
C ARG A 52 3.25 -29.29 18.82
N ASP A 53 4.39 -29.92 18.53
CA ASP A 53 5.72 -29.31 18.76
C ASP A 53 5.95 -28.05 17.92
N ASN A 54 5.32 -27.98 16.74
CA ASN A 54 5.37 -26.83 15.83
C ASN A 54 4.25 -25.80 16.08
N LEU A 55 3.47 -25.94 17.16
CA LEU A 55 2.44 -24.98 17.56
C LEU A 55 2.94 -24.05 18.66
N LYS A 56 2.86 -22.74 18.40
CA LYS A 56 3.10 -21.69 19.39
C LYS A 56 1.84 -20.87 19.60
N VAL A 57 1.61 -20.44 20.84
CA VAL A 57 0.57 -19.45 21.17
C VAL A 57 1.24 -18.18 21.66
N ILE A 58 0.86 -17.04 21.12
CA ILE A 58 1.27 -15.71 21.57
C ILE A 58 0.03 -14.97 22.05
N LEU A 59 0.04 -14.61 23.33
CA LEU A 59 -1.00 -13.76 23.88
C LEU A 59 -0.71 -12.29 23.53
N ASN A 60 -1.58 -11.66 22.76
CA ASN A 60 -1.51 -10.23 22.48
C ASN A 60 -2.02 -9.43 23.69
N THR A 61 -1.11 -9.18 24.64
CA THR A 61 -1.41 -8.44 25.88
C THR A 61 -1.64 -6.95 25.66
N THR A 62 -1.38 -6.42 24.45
CA THR A 62 -1.58 -5.00 24.14
C THR A 62 -3.01 -4.67 23.73
N ARG A 63 -3.79 -5.69 23.33
CA ARG A 63 -5.19 -5.52 22.96
C ARG A 63 -6.07 -5.61 24.20
N MET A 64 -6.82 -4.55 24.46
CA MET A 64 -7.82 -4.56 25.52
C MET A 64 -8.93 -5.57 25.20
N PRO A 65 -9.36 -6.39 26.18
CA PRO A 65 -10.40 -7.39 25.99
C PRO A 65 -11.69 -6.89 25.37
N ASN A 66 -12.05 -5.61 25.53
CA ASN A 66 -13.30 -5.05 25.00
C ASN A 66 -13.12 -4.31 23.67
N SER A 67 -11.94 -4.40 23.03
CA SER A 67 -11.66 -3.74 21.76
C SER A 67 -12.02 -4.62 20.56
N TRP A 68 -12.59 -3.99 19.52
CA TRP A 68 -12.98 -4.64 18.26
C TRP A 68 -11.80 -5.23 17.48
N GLY A 69 -10.58 -4.73 17.69
CA GLY A 69 -9.37 -5.27 17.09
C GLY A 69 -8.88 -4.56 15.84
N TYR A 70 -7.64 -4.85 15.47
CA TYR A 70 -6.88 -4.15 14.43
C TYR A 70 -6.20 -5.21 13.57
N LEU A 71 -6.94 -5.83 12.64
CA LEU A 71 -6.38 -6.96 11.86
C LEU A 71 -5.15 -6.54 11.05
N SER A 72 -5.11 -5.32 10.51
CA SER A 72 -3.89 -4.77 9.87
C SER A 72 -2.65 -4.90 10.76
N ARG A 73 -2.78 -4.61 12.06
CA ARG A 73 -1.66 -4.68 12.99
C ARG A 73 -1.28 -6.11 13.31
N ASP A 74 -2.27 -6.99 13.51
CA ASP A 74 -2.01 -8.40 13.75
C ASP A 74 -1.27 -9.02 12.56
N TRP A 75 -1.72 -8.75 11.32
CA TRP A 75 -1.04 -9.16 10.10
C TRP A 75 0.37 -8.61 9.98
N ASN A 76 0.57 -7.34 10.32
CA ASN A 76 1.90 -6.74 10.32
C ASN A 76 2.83 -7.39 11.36
N PHE A 77 2.35 -7.72 12.55
CA PHE A 77 3.14 -8.45 13.55
C PHE A 77 3.54 -9.84 13.06
N CYS A 78 2.64 -10.54 12.38
CA CYS A 78 2.94 -11.84 11.76
C CYS A 78 4.02 -11.73 10.66
N ILE A 79 3.93 -10.70 9.82
CA ILE A 79 4.94 -10.41 8.79
C ILE A 79 6.31 -10.13 9.42
N LEU A 80 6.35 -9.35 10.51
CA LEU A 80 7.57 -9.04 11.23
C LEU A 80 8.18 -10.26 11.92
N ASP A 81 7.39 -11.10 12.59
CA ASP A 81 7.92 -12.34 13.19
C ASP A 81 8.44 -13.32 12.12
N ALA A 82 7.75 -13.38 10.98
CA ALA A 82 8.11 -14.30 9.93
C ALA A 82 9.42 -13.93 9.24
N PHE A 83 9.47 -12.72 8.70
CA PHE A 83 10.59 -12.32 7.84
C PHE A 83 11.69 -11.60 8.61
N LYS A 84 11.37 -11.02 9.78
CA LYS A 84 12.25 -10.21 10.67
C LYS A 84 12.73 -8.92 10.04
N THR A 85 13.35 -9.02 8.88
CA THR A 85 13.84 -7.94 8.05
C THR A 85 13.51 -8.22 6.59
N TRP A 86 13.67 -7.22 5.73
CA TRP A 86 13.50 -7.40 4.29
C TRP A 86 14.43 -8.48 3.69
N LYS A 87 15.53 -8.84 4.37
CA LYS A 87 16.49 -9.86 3.93
C LYS A 87 15.94 -11.28 4.05
N ASN A 88 14.94 -11.50 4.92
CA ASN A 88 14.38 -12.83 5.18
C ASN A 88 15.49 -13.85 5.56
N GLU A 89 16.21 -13.58 6.65
CA GLU A 89 17.41 -14.33 7.05
C GLU A 89 17.11 -15.81 7.35
N ASP A 90 15.90 -16.12 7.79
CA ASP A 90 15.45 -17.49 8.09
C ASP A 90 15.09 -18.29 6.82
N ASN A 91 15.08 -17.64 5.66
CA ASN A 91 14.68 -18.18 4.36
C ASN A 91 13.25 -18.76 4.39
N ILE A 92 12.30 -17.98 4.92
CA ILE A 92 10.88 -18.33 4.89
C ILE A 92 10.37 -18.22 3.45
N ASP A 93 9.84 -19.31 2.90
CA ASP A 93 9.30 -19.32 1.54
C ASP A 93 7.94 -18.63 1.50
N TRP A 94 7.08 -18.96 2.46
CA TRP A 94 5.70 -18.51 2.53
C TRP A 94 5.26 -18.20 3.94
N ILE A 95 4.40 -17.19 4.06
CA ILE A 95 3.54 -17.01 5.22
C ILE A 95 2.09 -17.25 4.82
N ILE A 96 1.32 -17.84 5.71
CA ILE A 96 -0.13 -17.90 5.59
C ILE A 96 -0.72 -17.15 6.78
N LEU A 97 -1.48 -16.09 6.50
CA LEU A 97 -2.22 -15.32 7.49
C LEU A 97 -3.66 -15.81 7.44
N ALA A 98 -4.19 -16.30 8.55
CA ALA A 98 -5.54 -16.84 8.61
C ALA A 98 -6.31 -16.34 9.83
N GLN A 99 -7.61 -16.12 9.67
CA GLN A 99 -8.52 -15.95 10.79
C GLN A 99 -8.85 -17.32 11.40
N ASN A 100 -9.36 -17.35 12.63
CA ASN A 100 -9.68 -18.62 13.28
C ASN A 100 -10.90 -19.32 12.69
N ASP A 101 -11.81 -18.61 12.01
CA ASP A 101 -13.06 -19.17 11.48
C ASP A 101 -12.98 -19.73 10.06
N VAL A 102 -11.86 -20.42 9.78
CA VAL A 102 -11.64 -21.18 8.56
C VAL A 102 -11.50 -22.68 8.86
N VAL A 103 -11.89 -23.51 7.89
CA VAL A 103 -11.64 -24.96 7.87
C VAL A 103 -10.74 -25.27 6.69
N TRP A 104 -9.60 -25.89 6.95
CA TRP A 104 -8.62 -26.21 5.90
C TRP A 104 -9.04 -27.42 5.10
N LEU A 105 -8.73 -27.40 3.80
CA LEU A 105 -8.99 -28.50 2.88
C LEU A 105 -7.79 -29.43 2.76
N ASP A 106 -8.06 -30.68 2.40
CA ASP A 106 -7.04 -31.70 2.15
C ASP A 106 -6.06 -31.24 1.05
N GLY A 107 -4.76 -31.31 1.35
CA GLY A 107 -3.69 -30.90 0.44
C GLY A 107 -3.50 -29.39 0.33
N TRP A 108 -3.92 -28.60 1.32
CA TRP A 108 -3.70 -27.15 1.33
C TRP A 108 -2.22 -26.77 1.16
N ASP A 109 -1.30 -27.54 1.75
CA ASP A 109 0.13 -27.29 1.71
C ASP A 109 0.77 -27.69 0.38
N ASP A 110 0.27 -28.75 -0.24
CA ASP A 110 0.53 -29.12 -1.64
C ASP A 110 0.13 -27.98 -2.59
N PHE A 111 -1.02 -27.35 -2.37
CA PHE A 111 -1.45 -26.18 -3.15
C PHE A 111 -0.43 -25.04 -3.04
N VAL A 112 0.02 -24.69 -1.83
CA VAL A 112 1.03 -23.62 -1.65
C VAL A 112 2.34 -23.96 -2.36
N ARG A 113 2.76 -25.22 -2.33
CA ARG A 113 3.99 -25.69 -3.00
C ARG A 113 3.94 -25.54 -4.51
N ASN A 114 2.77 -25.75 -5.09
CA ASN A 114 2.61 -25.80 -6.54
C ASN A 114 2.34 -24.43 -7.16
N ASN A 115 1.97 -23.41 -6.37
CA ASN A 115 1.63 -22.07 -6.86
C ASN A 115 2.77 -21.04 -6.71
N LYS A 116 4.01 -21.43 -7.04
CA LYS A 116 5.21 -20.57 -6.94
C LYS A 116 5.29 -19.43 -7.95
N ASP A 117 4.44 -19.45 -8.96
CA ASP A 117 4.35 -18.38 -9.96
C ASP A 117 3.72 -17.10 -9.40
N TYR A 118 3.12 -17.19 -8.22
CA TYR A 118 2.52 -16.07 -7.50
C TYR A 118 3.45 -15.58 -6.38
N ASP A 119 3.22 -14.33 -5.97
CA ASP A 119 3.79 -13.75 -4.75
C ASP A 119 2.73 -13.54 -3.67
N PHE A 120 1.48 -13.31 -4.08
CA PHE A 120 0.32 -13.10 -3.22
C PHE A 120 -0.89 -13.87 -3.73
N ILE A 121 -1.56 -14.60 -2.84
CA ILE A 121 -2.80 -15.32 -3.13
C ILE A 121 -3.79 -15.05 -1.99
N SER A 122 -4.91 -14.39 -2.27
CA SER A 122 -6.04 -14.38 -1.34
C SER A 122 -6.89 -15.64 -1.54
N GLN A 123 -7.46 -16.13 -0.45
CA GLN A 123 -8.53 -17.12 -0.46
C GLN A 123 -9.89 -16.41 -0.41
N PRO A 124 -11.01 -17.15 -0.57
CA PRO A 124 -12.35 -16.59 -0.43
C PRO A 124 -12.58 -15.85 0.89
N SER A 125 -13.57 -14.98 0.88
CA SER A 125 -14.06 -14.21 2.02
C SER A 125 -13.00 -13.28 2.63
N GLY A 126 -12.47 -12.37 1.82
CA GLY A 126 -11.60 -11.28 2.26
C GLY A 126 -10.23 -11.76 2.76
N ASP A 127 -9.84 -11.35 3.96
CA ASP A 127 -8.59 -11.77 4.63
C ASP A 127 -8.76 -12.98 5.56
N GLN A 128 -9.78 -13.81 5.33
CA GLN A 128 -9.92 -15.07 6.08
C GLN A 128 -8.70 -15.99 5.93
N ALA A 129 -8.12 -16.07 4.73
CA ALA A 129 -6.77 -16.58 4.54
C ALA A 129 -6.03 -15.88 3.39
N MET A 130 -4.76 -15.57 3.61
CA MET A 130 -3.88 -14.95 2.62
C MET A 130 -2.52 -15.62 2.64
N ILE A 131 -1.97 -15.89 1.47
CA ILE A 131 -0.67 -16.51 1.27
C ILE A 131 0.27 -15.46 0.67
N LEU A 132 1.40 -15.19 1.33
CA LEU A 132 2.32 -14.14 0.94
C LEU A 132 3.77 -14.63 1.02
N ASN A 133 4.61 -14.23 0.07
CA ASN A 133 6.07 -14.37 0.19
C ASN A 133 6.75 -13.02 0.44
N ILE A 134 8.07 -13.04 0.65
CA ILE A 134 8.84 -11.80 0.91
C ILE A 134 8.76 -10.78 -0.23
N ASN A 135 8.58 -11.21 -1.49
CA ASN A 135 8.47 -10.30 -2.63
C ASN A 135 7.17 -9.49 -2.59
N THR A 136 6.10 -10.06 -2.05
CA THR A 136 4.87 -9.30 -1.75
C THR A 136 5.17 -8.15 -0.81
N ILE A 137 5.86 -8.40 0.29
CA ILE A 137 6.18 -7.33 1.25
C ILE A 137 7.07 -6.26 0.60
N ARG A 138 8.10 -6.67 -0.16
CA ARG A 138 9.02 -5.74 -0.85
C ARG A 138 8.34 -4.81 -1.86
N LYS A 139 7.28 -5.28 -2.53
CA LYS A 139 6.59 -4.52 -3.59
C LYS A 139 5.31 -3.83 -3.12
N VAL A 140 4.57 -4.44 -2.21
CA VAL A 140 3.25 -3.98 -1.75
C VAL A 140 3.37 -3.20 -0.44
N GLY A 141 4.28 -3.61 0.44
CA GLY A 141 4.44 -3.09 1.79
C GLY A 141 3.57 -3.80 2.83
N PHE A 142 3.50 -3.19 4.01
CA PHE A 142 2.69 -3.64 5.14
C PHE A 142 1.20 -3.28 4.96
N PHE A 143 0.34 -3.87 5.78
CA PHE A 143 -1.06 -3.46 5.89
C PHE A 143 -1.16 -2.04 6.45
N ASP A 144 -2.14 -1.28 5.97
CA ASP A 144 -2.37 0.08 6.43
C ASP A 144 -3.05 0.06 7.82
N GLU A 145 -2.30 0.39 8.87
CA GLU A 145 -2.84 0.37 10.25
C GLU A 145 -3.77 1.55 10.58
N ARG A 146 -4.03 2.45 9.63
CA ARG A 146 -5.16 3.40 9.74
C ARG A 146 -6.51 2.68 9.66
N PHE A 147 -6.55 1.47 9.10
CA PHE A 147 -7.70 0.57 9.18
C PHE A 147 -7.74 -0.06 10.58
N THR A 148 -8.37 0.66 11.52
CA THR A 148 -8.42 0.31 12.94
C THR A 148 -9.60 -0.60 13.31
N SER A 149 -10.08 -1.41 12.37
CA SER A 149 -11.13 -2.39 12.60
C SER A 149 -10.73 -3.74 12.00
N ILE A 150 -11.67 -4.69 12.02
CA ILE A 150 -11.54 -6.00 11.39
C ILE A 150 -12.05 -6.03 9.93
N HIS A 151 -12.19 -4.86 9.31
CA HIS A 151 -12.86 -4.73 8.01
C HIS A 151 -12.12 -3.74 7.10
N CYS A 152 -12.12 -4.03 5.80
CA CYS A 152 -11.60 -3.21 4.70
C CYS A 152 -10.07 -3.09 4.61
N GLN A 153 -9.30 -3.59 5.59
CA GLN A 153 -7.83 -3.63 5.50
C GLN A 153 -7.34 -4.49 4.33
N GLU A 154 -8.01 -5.60 4.10
CA GLU A 154 -7.80 -6.56 3.03
C GLU A 154 -7.98 -5.89 1.67
N PHE A 155 -8.99 -5.05 1.59
CA PHE A 155 -9.35 -4.38 0.37
C PHE A 155 -8.29 -3.37 -0.08
N ASP A 156 -7.80 -2.56 0.86
CA ASP A 156 -6.63 -1.71 0.62
C ASP A 156 -5.42 -2.52 0.14
N TYR A 157 -5.15 -3.63 0.83
CA TYR A 157 -4.02 -4.49 0.50
C TYR A 157 -4.16 -5.10 -0.89
N PHE A 158 -5.36 -5.57 -1.27
CA PHE A 158 -5.63 -6.15 -2.59
C PHE A 158 -5.39 -5.16 -3.71
N ILE A 159 -5.85 -3.91 -3.58
CA ILE A 159 -5.60 -2.87 -4.58
C ILE A 159 -4.10 -2.65 -4.78
N ARG A 160 -3.34 -2.55 -3.67
CA ARG A 160 -1.88 -2.38 -3.74
C ARG A 160 -1.19 -3.63 -4.30
N ALA A 161 -1.65 -4.82 -3.96
CA ALA A 161 -1.12 -6.08 -4.47
C ALA A 161 -1.32 -6.19 -5.98
N ILE A 162 -2.54 -5.95 -6.47
CA ILE A 162 -2.87 -5.93 -7.91
C ILE A 162 -1.95 -4.96 -8.66
N LYS A 163 -1.81 -3.73 -8.14
CA LYS A 163 -1.02 -2.68 -8.79
C LYS A 163 0.47 -3.00 -8.87
N ASN A 164 1.05 -3.58 -7.81
CA ASN A 164 2.50 -3.77 -7.71
C ASN A 164 2.98 -5.16 -8.13
N LEU A 165 2.11 -6.17 -8.10
CA LEU A 165 2.46 -7.55 -8.45
C LEU A 165 1.90 -7.98 -9.81
N GLY A 166 0.81 -7.36 -10.28
CA GLY A 166 0.19 -7.68 -11.56
C GLY A 166 -0.12 -9.18 -11.67
N ILE A 167 0.43 -9.83 -12.71
CA ILE A 167 0.21 -11.26 -12.97
C ILE A 167 0.63 -12.20 -11.84
N ARG A 168 1.50 -11.76 -10.92
CA ARG A 168 1.97 -12.54 -9.77
C ARG A 168 1.05 -12.43 -8.55
N CYS A 169 -0.09 -11.76 -8.67
CA CYS A 169 -1.11 -11.65 -7.64
C CYS A 169 -2.37 -12.39 -8.08
N SER A 170 -2.96 -13.16 -7.18
CA SER A 170 -4.28 -13.76 -7.32
C SER A 170 -5.19 -13.29 -6.17
N ILE A 171 -6.36 -12.75 -6.51
CA ILE A 171 -7.42 -12.39 -5.57
C ILE A 171 -8.62 -13.29 -5.84
N ASN A 172 -8.88 -14.25 -4.96
CA ASN A 172 -10.02 -15.16 -5.01
C ASN A 172 -11.09 -14.74 -4.01
N ASP A 173 -11.41 -13.44 -3.94
CA ASP A 173 -12.37 -12.91 -2.99
C ASP A 173 -13.80 -13.01 -3.55
N ASP A 174 -14.70 -13.56 -2.74
CA ASP A 174 -16.15 -13.64 -3.00
C ASP A 174 -16.96 -12.67 -2.13
N HIS A 175 -16.28 -11.90 -1.29
CA HIS A 175 -16.88 -10.86 -0.46
C HIS A 175 -17.36 -9.68 -1.32
N TRP A 176 -18.41 -8.98 -0.87
CA TRP A 176 -18.93 -7.72 -1.46
C TRP A 176 -19.16 -7.71 -3.00
N ASN A 177 -19.51 -8.85 -3.61
CA ASN A 177 -19.68 -8.99 -5.06
C ASN A 177 -18.44 -8.55 -5.87
N VAL A 178 -17.26 -8.70 -5.28
CA VAL A 178 -15.98 -8.35 -5.89
C VAL A 178 -15.65 -9.38 -6.98
N LYS A 179 -15.23 -8.90 -8.16
CA LYS A 179 -14.76 -9.82 -9.20
C LYS A 179 -13.35 -10.30 -8.87
N PRO A 180 -13.07 -11.62 -8.93
CA PRO A 180 -11.73 -12.15 -8.75
C PRO A 180 -10.71 -11.57 -9.74
N PHE A 181 -9.44 -11.53 -9.33
CA PHE A 181 -8.32 -11.09 -10.16
C PHE A 181 -7.29 -12.22 -10.29
N ASN A 182 -6.98 -12.66 -11.52
CA ASN A 182 -6.11 -13.83 -11.80
C ASN A 182 -6.45 -15.04 -10.91
N SER A 183 -7.73 -15.39 -10.81
CA SER A 183 -8.20 -16.45 -9.93
C SER A 183 -7.58 -17.80 -10.27
N ILE A 184 -7.18 -18.56 -9.25
CA ILE A 184 -6.54 -19.88 -9.42
C ILE A 184 -7.58 -21.01 -9.33
N GLY A 185 -8.87 -20.71 -9.08
CA GLY A 185 -9.99 -21.66 -9.09
C GLY A 185 -10.00 -22.67 -7.92
N ASN A 186 -8.83 -23.12 -7.47
CA ASN A 186 -8.67 -23.98 -6.30
C ASN A 186 -8.57 -23.13 -5.03
N VAL A 187 -9.30 -23.54 -3.99
CA VAL A 187 -9.30 -22.93 -2.66
C VAL A 187 -8.67 -23.88 -1.66
N ILE A 188 -8.08 -23.36 -0.59
CA ILE A 188 -7.47 -24.16 0.49
C ILE A 188 -8.24 -24.12 1.81
N ILE A 189 -9.28 -23.29 1.87
CA ILE A 189 -10.14 -23.14 3.03
C ILE A 189 -11.61 -23.06 2.64
N ASN A 190 -12.47 -23.43 3.59
CA ASN A 190 -13.88 -23.07 3.63
C ASN A 190 -14.13 -22.10 4.79
N SER A 191 -14.94 -21.08 4.55
CA SER A 191 -15.42 -20.19 5.62
C SER A 191 -16.36 -20.93 6.57
N ASN A 192 -16.21 -20.69 7.87
CA ASN A 192 -17.13 -21.17 8.90
C ASN A 192 -18.08 -20.03 9.38
N HIS A 193 -18.29 -19.00 8.55
CA HIS A 193 -19.16 -17.81 8.72
C HIS A 193 -19.63 -17.54 10.15
N SER A 194 -18.71 -17.15 11.02
CA SER A 194 -19.01 -16.90 12.43
C SER A 194 -19.06 -15.41 12.78
N GLY A 195 -19.12 -14.51 11.79
CA GLY A 195 -18.74 -13.09 11.96
C GLY A 195 -19.56 -12.03 11.23
N ASP A 196 -20.77 -12.30 10.74
CA ASP A 196 -21.59 -11.27 10.08
C ASP A 196 -22.53 -10.57 11.07
N ASN A 197 -22.10 -9.41 11.57
CA ASN A 197 -23.03 -8.40 12.03
C ASN A 197 -23.03 -7.24 11.04
N ILE A 198 -24.05 -7.25 10.19
CA ILE A 198 -24.39 -6.25 9.19
C ILE A 198 -24.69 -4.93 9.91
N ASN A 199 -23.69 -4.07 10.08
CA ASN A 199 -23.91 -2.66 10.37
C ASN A 199 -23.10 -1.82 9.39
N ASN A 200 -23.80 -1.27 8.41
CA ASN A 200 -23.31 -0.63 7.18
C ASN A 200 -22.59 0.74 7.37
N GLN A 201 -22.02 1.02 8.54
CA GLN A 201 -21.29 2.28 8.79
C GLN A 201 -20.02 2.06 9.61
N LEU A 202 -19.11 1.23 9.09
CA LEU A 202 -17.80 1.05 9.69
C LEU A 202 -16.87 2.20 9.25
N PRO A 203 -16.15 2.86 10.18
CA PRO A 203 -15.19 3.92 9.84
C PRO A 203 -14.15 3.52 8.78
N SER A 204 -13.77 2.24 8.74
CA SER A 204 -12.84 1.66 7.76
C SER A 204 -13.40 1.62 6.34
N ILE A 205 -14.71 1.46 6.16
CA ILE A 205 -15.35 1.57 4.83
C ILE A 205 -15.20 3.00 4.32
N ASN A 206 -15.49 3.99 5.17
CA ASN A 206 -15.32 5.40 4.82
C ASN A 206 -13.85 5.72 4.50
N LEU A 207 -12.90 5.18 5.27
CA LEU A 207 -11.48 5.34 4.99
C LEU A 207 -11.12 4.77 3.62
N CYS A 208 -11.60 3.57 3.28
CA CYS A 208 -11.37 2.94 1.99
C CYS A 208 -11.94 3.77 0.83
N HIS A 209 -13.22 4.15 0.93
CA HIS A 209 -13.88 4.98 -0.07
C HIS A 209 -13.16 6.32 -0.27
N ASN A 210 -12.73 6.95 0.82
CA ASN A 210 -11.96 8.19 0.77
C ASN A 210 -10.57 7.97 0.17
N LYS A 211 -9.89 6.87 0.49
CA LYS A 211 -8.57 6.53 -0.06
C LYS A 211 -8.62 6.43 -1.57
N TYR A 212 -9.60 5.72 -2.09
CA TYR A 212 -9.63 5.29 -3.49
C TYR A 212 -10.68 5.99 -4.35
N LYS A 213 -11.45 6.94 -3.79
CA LYS A 213 -12.59 7.60 -4.47
C LYS A 213 -13.56 6.60 -5.11
N ILE A 214 -13.78 5.48 -4.44
CA ILE A 214 -14.70 4.46 -4.92
C ILE A 214 -16.12 4.97 -4.70
N GLN A 215 -16.92 4.98 -5.77
CA GLN A 215 -18.34 5.29 -5.75
C GLN A 215 -19.12 4.13 -6.39
N GLY A 216 -20.15 3.62 -5.70
CA GLY A 216 -21.06 2.59 -6.19
C GLY A 216 -20.98 1.25 -5.47
N ASP A 217 -21.99 0.40 -5.70
CA ASP A 217 -22.21 -0.85 -4.96
C ASP A 217 -21.48 -2.07 -5.52
N LYS A 218 -20.90 -1.94 -6.72
CA LYS A 218 -20.21 -3.03 -7.43
C LYS A 218 -18.83 -2.58 -7.83
N LEU A 219 -17.85 -3.41 -7.50
CA LEU A 219 -16.48 -3.04 -7.61
C LEU A 219 -15.67 -4.13 -8.31
N ASP A 220 -15.09 -3.74 -9.44
CA ASP A 220 -14.31 -4.61 -10.30
C ASP A 220 -12.82 -4.39 -10.01
N LEU A 221 -12.18 -5.35 -9.32
CA LEU A 221 -10.76 -5.27 -8.93
C LEU A 221 -9.84 -5.04 -10.13
N SER A 222 -10.20 -5.55 -11.31
CA SER A 222 -9.39 -5.34 -12.52
C SER A 222 -9.30 -3.86 -12.90
N LEU A 223 -10.36 -3.09 -12.64
CA LEU A 223 -10.40 -1.64 -12.87
C LEU A 223 -9.65 -0.87 -11.78
N LEU A 224 -9.49 -1.45 -10.58
CA LEU A 224 -8.81 -0.82 -9.45
C LEU A 224 -7.30 -0.74 -9.61
N SER A 225 -6.72 -1.57 -10.49
CA SER A 225 -5.32 -1.42 -10.91
C SER A 225 -4.98 0.00 -11.40
N LYS A 226 -5.99 0.75 -11.86
CA LYS A 226 -5.84 2.12 -12.40
C LYS A 226 -6.15 3.22 -11.38
N VAL A 227 -6.66 2.89 -10.21
CA VAL A 227 -7.05 3.87 -9.20
C VAL A 227 -5.81 4.43 -8.52
N LYS A 228 -5.76 5.76 -8.40
CA LYS A 228 -4.72 6.47 -7.64
C LYS A 228 -5.26 6.78 -6.24
N PRO A 229 -4.57 6.35 -5.16
CA PRO A 229 -5.00 6.71 -3.82
C PRO A 229 -4.85 8.22 -3.60
N LEU A 230 -5.77 8.82 -2.84
CA LEU A 230 -5.72 10.25 -2.48
C LEU A 230 -4.68 10.58 -1.42
N PHE A 231 -4.36 9.60 -0.59
CA PHE A 231 -3.34 9.73 0.43
C PHE A 231 -2.26 8.69 0.24
N LYS A 232 -1.04 9.07 0.62
CA LYS A 232 0.15 8.24 0.43
C LYS A 232 0.17 7.06 1.39
N GLU A 233 0.92 6.05 0.98
CA GLU A 233 1.23 4.89 1.82
C GLU A 233 2.21 5.29 2.93
N ILE A 234 2.05 4.68 4.10
CA ILE A 234 2.89 4.90 5.26
C ILE A 234 3.82 3.69 5.40
N ASN A 235 5.12 3.95 5.58
CA ASN A 235 6.03 2.91 6.02
C ASN A 235 5.87 2.70 7.53
N TRP A 236 5.05 1.71 7.90
CA TRP A 236 4.74 1.41 9.31
C TRP A 236 5.96 0.96 10.11
N TYR A 237 6.93 0.31 9.46
CA TYR A 237 8.07 -0.33 10.13
C TYR A 237 9.38 0.02 9.42
N PRO A 238 9.86 1.27 9.50
CA PRO A 238 11.06 1.72 8.78
C PRO A 238 12.32 0.91 9.11
N PHE A 239 12.43 0.38 10.34
CA PHE A 239 13.54 -0.49 10.74
C PHE A 239 13.58 -1.80 9.96
N PHE A 240 12.44 -2.31 9.49
CA PHE A 240 12.37 -3.53 8.68
C PHE A 240 13.14 -3.39 7.37
N TRP A 241 13.25 -2.15 6.89
CA TRP A 241 13.90 -1.75 5.64
C TRP A 241 15.33 -1.27 5.82
N TYR A 242 15.85 -1.28 7.05
CA TYR A 242 17.20 -0.81 7.34
C TYR A 242 18.25 -1.58 6.50
N GLY A 243 19.17 -0.84 5.88
CA GLY A 243 20.22 -1.42 5.01
C GLY A 243 19.77 -1.81 3.60
N TYR A 244 18.59 -1.36 3.16
CA TYR A 244 18.15 -1.43 1.77
C TYR A 244 18.45 -0.10 1.06
N ASP A 245 18.90 -0.14 -0.20
CA ASP A 245 19.27 1.08 -0.92
C ASP A 245 18.10 2.07 -0.95
N ASN A 246 18.36 3.28 -0.45
CA ASN A 246 17.34 4.32 -0.30
C ASN A 246 16.64 4.63 -1.64
N GLU A 247 17.27 4.44 -2.80
CA GLU A 247 16.64 4.61 -4.11
C GLU A 247 15.46 3.67 -4.39
N HIS A 248 15.47 2.45 -3.87
CA HIS A 248 14.35 1.51 -4.04
C HIS A 248 13.23 1.71 -3.01
N ILE A 249 13.53 2.21 -1.80
CA ILE A 249 12.52 2.68 -0.82
C ILE A 249 11.85 3.98 -1.28
N LYS A 250 12.64 4.89 -1.87
CA LYS A 250 12.18 6.20 -2.38
C LYS A 250 10.98 6.04 -3.32
N ASN A 251 11.03 5.05 -4.21
CA ASN A 251 9.98 4.74 -5.18
C ASN A 251 8.76 4.00 -4.59
N THR A 252 8.87 3.45 -3.38
CA THR A 252 7.79 2.64 -2.79
C THR A 252 6.98 3.40 -1.75
N PHE A 253 7.55 4.36 -0.99
CA PHE A 253 6.82 4.95 0.15
C PHE A 253 7.06 6.44 0.46
N LEU A 254 8.09 7.14 -0.07
CA LEU A 254 8.52 8.44 0.51
C LEU A 254 8.65 9.65 -0.43
N ASP A 255 8.85 9.52 -1.75
CA ASP A 255 9.38 10.66 -2.51
C ASP A 255 8.39 11.69 -3.07
N GLU A 256 7.09 11.47 -3.02
CA GLU A 256 6.20 12.54 -3.50
C GLU A 256 6.03 13.68 -2.48
N TYR A 257 6.28 13.51 -1.16
CA TYR A 257 6.00 14.61 -0.20
C TYR A 257 7.06 15.71 -0.27
N TYR A 258 8.34 15.33 -0.25
CA TYR A 258 9.43 16.29 -0.43
C TYR A 258 9.41 16.89 -1.83
N ASN A 259 9.23 16.10 -2.90
CA ASN A 259 9.21 16.66 -4.25
C ASN A 259 7.93 17.45 -4.56
N SER A 260 6.73 17.07 -4.07
CA SER A 260 5.52 17.84 -4.38
C SER A 260 5.44 19.16 -3.63
N GLU A 261 5.90 19.21 -2.38
CA GLU A 261 5.91 20.47 -1.62
C GLU A 261 7.08 21.37 -2.08
N TYR A 262 8.25 20.79 -2.39
CA TYR A 262 9.36 21.54 -3.00
C TYR A 262 9.00 22.07 -4.39
N ASN A 263 8.37 21.26 -5.25
CA ASN A 263 7.94 21.70 -6.58
C ASN A 263 6.78 22.70 -6.52
N LYS A 264 5.82 22.55 -5.59
CA LYS A 264 4.79 23.57 -5.36
C LYS A 264 5.41 24.87 -4.84
N LEU A 265 6.33 24.81 -3.87
CA LEU A 265 7.02 26.00 -3.34
C LEU A 265 7.83 26.70 -4.44
N ASN A 266 8.51 25.95 -5.31
CA ASN A 266 9.20 26.50 -6.47
C ASN A 266 8.25 27.08 -7.51
N ASP A 267 7.15 26.40 -7.85
CA ASP A 267 6.13 26.93 -8.76
C ASP A 267 5.50 28.23 -8.21
N TYR A 268 5.25 28.32 -6.90
CA TYR A 268 4.76 29.56 -6.28
C TYR A 268 5.82 30.66 -6.30
N SER A 269 7.09 30.33 -6.02
CA SER A 269 8.22 31.26 -6.05
C SER A 269 8.49 31.79 -7.47
N ASP A 270 8.45 30.92 -8.47
CA ASP A 270 8.71 31.25 -9.87
C ASP A 270 7.57 32.08 -10.46
N ASN A 271 6.31 31.71 -10.18
CA ASN A 271 5.17 32.51 -10.62
C ASN A 271 5.12 33.89 -9.95
N TYR A 272 5.50 33.98 -8.67
CA TYR A 272 5.61 35.26 -7.97
C TYR A 272 6.76 36.12 -8.54
N SER A 273 7.90 35.51 -8.85
CA SER A 273 9.04 36.18 -9.47
C SER A 273 8.72 36.67 -10.89
N ILE A 274 7.99 35.88 -11.67
CA ILE A 274 7.53 36.23 -13.01
C ILE A 274 6.54 37.40 -12.96
N SER A 275 5.61 37.43 -11.99
CA SER A 275 4.65 38.53 -11.87
C SER A 275 5.33 39.85 -11.50
N ILE A 276 6.29 39.81 -10.56
CA ILE A 276 7.08 40.99 -10.18
C ILE A 276 7.91 41.51 -11.38
N LEU A 277 8.56 40.61 -12.12
CA LEU A 277 9.30 40.99 -13.33
C LEU A 277 8.40 41.58 -14.41
N HIS A 278 7.18 41.05 -14.57
CA HIS A 278 6.19 41.58 -15.50
C HIS A 278 5.76 43.00 -15.12
N ASP A 279 5.47 43.23 -13.84
CA ASP A 279 5.09 44.55 -13.31
C ASP A 279 6.23 45.58 -13.43
N ILE A 280 7.47 45.16 -13.20
CA ILE A 280 8.65 46.03 -13.37
C ILE A 280 8.84 46.40 -14.84
N ASN A 281 8.75 45.42 -15.75
CA ASN A 281 8.87 45.69 -17.19
C ASN A 281 7.74 46.61 -17.68
N TYR A 282 6.50 46.39 -17.23
CA TYR A 282 5.38 47.26 -17.57
C TYR A 282 5.60 48.71 -17.08
N LYS A 283 6.15 48.90 -15.88
CA LYS A 283 6.51 50.23 -15.36
C LYS A 283 7.64 50.87 -16.16
N ILE A 284 8.66 50.10 -16.52
CA ILE A 284 9.78 50.59 -17.35
C ILE A 284 9.28 51.01 -18.73
N ASP A 285 8.41 50.22 -19.37
CA ASP A 285 7.82 50.54 -20.67
C ASP A 285 7.02 51.84 -20.62
N LYS A 286 6.25 52.06 -19.55
CA LYS A 286 5.55 53.34 -19.35
C LYS A 286 6.52 54.51 -19.24
N ILE A 287 7.62 54.36 -18.52
CA ILE A 287 8.64 55.41 -18.38
C ILE A 287 9.30 55.69 -19.74
N ILE A 288 9.68 54.64 -20.49
CA ILE A 288 10.26 54.77 -21.82
C ILE A 288 9.29 55.48 -22.76
N GLU A 289 8.00 55.11 -22.72
CA GLU A 289 6.94 55.76 -23.49
C GLU A 289 6.82 57.24 -23.11
N SER A 290 6.72 57.56 -21.82
CA SER A 290 6.66 58.93 -21.33
C SER A 290 7.85 59.77 -21.80
N ILE A 291 9.09 59.26 -21.68
CA ILE A 291 10.30 59.95 -22.15
C ILE A 291 10.28 60.12 -23.67
N SER A 292 9.81 59.12 -24.41
CA SER A 292 9.77 59.15 -25.87
C SER A 292 8.89 60.27 -26.43
N TRP A 293 7.85 60.69 -25.69
CA TRP A 293 7.00 61.81 -26.07
C TRP A 293 7.70 63.18 -26.01
N TRP A 294 8.81 63.30 -25.28
CA TRP A 294 9.64 64.51 -25.23
C TRP A 294 10.66 64.58 -26.36
N ILE A 295 10.73 63.57 -27.23
CA ILE A 295 11.60 63.55 -28.41
C ILE A 295 10.81 64.08 -29.63
N PRO A 296 11.08 65.31 -30.11
CA PRO A 296 10.24 65.96 -31.13
C PRO A 296 10.39 65.34 -32.53
N ILE A 297 11.52 64.70 -32.82
CA ILE A 297 11.79 64.10 -34.13
C ILE A 297 11.34 62.63 -34.12
N ARG A 298 10.31 62.31 -34.90
CA ARG A 298 9.70 60.97 -34.99
C ARG A 298 10.72 59.85 -35.23
N LYS A 299 11.64 60.03 -36.18
CA LYS A 299 12.68 59.03 -36.49
C LYS A 299 13.61 58.76 -35.30
N CYS A 300 13.95 59.78 -34.52
CA CYS A 300 14.78 59.65 -33.32
C CYS A 300 14.00 58.99 -32.18
N ARG A 301 12.71 59.30 -32.03
CA ARG A 301 11.79 58.67 -31.07
C ARG A 301 11.64 57.18 -31.33
N ASP A 302 11.41 56.80 -32.58
CA ASP A 302 11.22 55.40 -32.97
C ASP A 302 12.54 54.61 -32.82
N ASN A 303 13.68 55.22 -33.18
CA ASN A 303 15.01 54.63 -32.91
C ASN A 303 15.29 54.46 -31.41
N PHE A 304 14.85 55.41 -30.56
CA PHE A 304 15.00 55.32 -29.11
C PHE A 304 14.20 54.14 -28.54
N ARG A 305 12.92 54.00 -28.91
CA ARG A 305 12.07 52.86 -28.48
C ARG A 305 12.66 51.51 -28.93
N ASN A 306 13.15 51.43 -30.17
CA ASN A 306 13.67 50.18 -30.73
C ASN A 306 14.98 49.72 -30.07
N LYS A 307 15.80 50.63 -29.53
CA LYS A 307 17.01 50.27 -28.78
C LYS A 307 16.70 49.46 -27.50
N PHE A 308 15.59 49.75 -26.83
CA PHE A 308 15.20 49.03 -25.62
C PHE A 308 14.51 47.70 -25.93
N LYS A 309 13.76 47.60 -27.04
CA LYS A 309 13.15 46.34 -27.50
C LYS A 309 14.18 45.27 -27.91
N MET A 310 15.25 45.67 -28.61
CA MET A 310 16.32 44.74 -29.02
C MET A 310 17.11 44.15 -27.84
N GLN A 311 17.21 44.85 -26.71
CA GLN A 311 17.88 44.32 -25.51
C GLN A 311 17.03 43.27 -24.80
N GLU A 312 15.71 43.36 -24.89
CA GLU A 312 14.79 42.39 -24.29
C GLU A 312 14.79 41.05 -25.04
N GLU A 313 14.80 41.07 -26.38
CA GLU A 313 14.95 39.85 -27.20
C GLU A 313 16.28 39.15 -26.93
N LYS A 314 17.40 39.89 -26.85
CA LYS A 314 18.71 39.32 -26.52
C LYS A 314 18.75 38.65 -25.14
N ARG A 315 18.10 39.24 -24.13
CA ARG A 315 17.99 38.65 -22.78
C ARG A 315 17.13 37.39 -22.75
N ARG A 316 16.02 37.36 -23.51
CA ARG A 316 15.17 36.15 -23.64
C ARG A 316 15.90 35.02 -24.37
N GLU A 317 16.73 35.36 -25.36
CA GLU A 317 17.59 34.42 -26.09
C GLU A 317 18.66 33.79 -25.18
N GLU A 318 19.31 34.58 -24.32
CA GLU A 318 20.28 34.09 -23.33
C GLU A 318 19.64 33.16 -22.30
N LYS A 319 18.46 33.52 -21.77
CA LYS A 319 17.74 32.69 -20.80
C LYS A 319 17.32 31.32 -21.39
N ARG A 320 16.85 31.30 -22.65
CA ARG A 320 16.55 30.05 -23.39
C ARG A 320 17.80 29.17 -23.65
N ARG A 321 18.99 29.77 -23.70
CA ARG A 321 20.26 29.03 -23.85
C ARG A 321 20.74 28.43 -22.54
N GLU A 322 20.47 29.08 -21.41
CA GLU A 322 20.75 28.54 -20.07
C GLU A 322 19.82 27.39 -19.71
N GLU A 323 18.51 27.51 -20.01
CA GLU A 323 17.53 26.42 -19.79
C GLU A 323 17.84 25.15 -20.60
N LYS A 324 18.48 25.28 -21.77
CA LYS A 324 18.96 24.14 -22.58
C LYS A 324 20.26 23.49 -22.08
N ARG A 325 20.96 24.09 -21.12
CA ARG A 325 22.24 23.58 -20.59
C ARG A 325 22.09 22.74 -19.32
N ILE A 326 20.89 22.65 -18.74
CA ILE A 326 20.62 21.78 -17.60
C ILE A 326 20.44 20.35 -18.14
N PRO A 327 21.32 19.39 -17.82
CA PRO A 327 21.14 18.01 -18.25
C PRO A 327 19.94 17.43 -17.53
N ASN A 328 19.02 16.80 -18.27
CA ASN A 328 18.00 15.95 -17.68
C ASN A 328 18.71 14.80 -16.94
N ILE A 329 18.68 14.84 -15.61
CA ILE A 329 18.94 13.69 -14.74
C ILE A 329 17.60 13.27 -14.17
#